data_AF-A0A8H5XCL2-F1
#
_entry.id   AF-A0A8H5XCL2-F1
#
_cell.length_a   1.000
_cell.length_b   1.000
_cell.length_c   1.000
_cell.angle_alpha   90.00
_cell.angle_beta   90.00
_cell.angle_gamma   90.00
#
_symmetry.space_group_name_H-M   'P 1'
#
loop_
_entity.id
_entity.type
_entity.pdbx_description
1 polymer ?
#
loop_
_entity_poly.entity_id
_entity_poly.type
_entity_poly.pdbx_seq_one_letter_code
_entity_poly.pdbx_strand_id
1 'polypeptide(L)'
;MPSVPAKKPDFVQETFLLRDTKGLCLALSCRWKISAHKSTASYFCTADVVLQEAPITEWFEQDAAGGSIADITGSPLEPSRGQFSRGVKKVSGDAAMRQAVRQLDKEGLMEQGVLIETYVDGPELDANFVLWDGQILFLEVTDNLPCPGDKSAATSDESFVETVQISNSGLPANELSIIRNSLHDSLLQLGFQSGVFHVEARMQNSSMQYQDLRGDNILDLALVSRSREQDPDVFLIEVNARSPGTAGTWASLYTYGVDMGALQLLHAVGDAERFASLSQPFSSILGRDHVDIGGGGGAQYWGAHCMIPVYRDHVFVPPGFIDMVLAEIPHISAHVSRAELYAEAGTFVSPGDSAWVAYFLLFSKVDRRHLLEMYHLVAQVSKRILDEHAHGGP
;
A
#
# COMPACT_ATOMS: atom_id res chain seq x y z
N MET A 1 -4.27 -31.48 -39.82
CA MET A 1 -5.11 -31.50 -38.60
C MET A 1 -5.90 -30.19 -38.57
N PRO A 2 -7.22 -30.21 -38.32
CA PRO A 2 -8.03 -29.00 -38.32
C PRO A 2 -7.84 -28.20 -37.03
N SER A 3 -7.79 -26.88 -37.15
CA SER A 3 -7.66 -25.91 -36.04
C SER A 3 -8.93 -25.89 -35.19
N VAL A 4 -8.77 -26.14 -33.88
CA VAL A 4 -9.84 -25.96 -32.89
C VAL A 4 -9.98 -24.47 -32.57
N PRO A 5 -11.17 -23.86 -32.62
CA PRO A 5 -11.35 -22.47 -32.24
C PRO A 5 -11.20 -22.31 -30.71
N ALA A 6 -10.47 -21.29 -30.29
CA ALA A 6 -10.35 -20.90 -28.89
C ALA A 6 -11.74 -20.51 -28.35
N LYS A 7 -12.22 -21.24 -27.33
CA LYS A 7 -13.40 -20.82 -26.56
C LYS A 7 -13.10 -19.49 -25.86
N LYS A 8 -14.02 -18.53 -25.97
CA LYS A 8 -14.01 -17.34 -25.11
C LYS A 8 -14.12 -17.79 -23.64
N PRO A 9 -13.44 -17.11 -22.70
CA PRO A 9 -13.59 -17.41 -21.29
C PRO A 9 -15.02 -17.08 -20.83
N ASP A 10 -15.61 -18.00 -20.07
CA ASP A 10 -16.90 -17.79 -19.40
C ASP A 10 -16.66 -16.89 -18.17
N PHE A 11 -17.37 -15.76 -18.10
CA PHE A 11 -17.41 -14.90 -16.92
C PHE A 11 -18.67 -15.21 -16.12
N VAL A 12 -18.52 -15.41 -14.81
CA VAL A 12 -19.65 -15.48 -13.86
C VAL A 12 -19.73 -14.15 -13.14
N GLN A 13 -20.89 -13.48 -13.22
CA GLN A 13 -21.18 -12.22 -12.55
C GLN A 13 -22.22 -12.50 -11.45
N GLU A 14 -21.87 -12.20 -10.21
CA GLU A 14 -22.81 -12.22 -9.07
C GLU A 14 -22.90 -10.80 -8.51
N THR A 15 -24.12 -10.38 -8.18
CA THR A 15 -24.41 -9.04 -7.64
C THR A 15 -25.06 -9.19 -6.28
N PHE A 16 -24.49 -8.54 -5.28
CA PHE A 16 -25.03 -8.51 -3.91
C PHE A 16 -25.48 -7.08 -3.58
N LEU A 17 -26.65 -6.97 -2.95
CA LEU A 17 -27.22 -5.72 -2.46
C LEU A 17 -27.14 -5.72 -0.93
N LEU A 18 -26.39 -4.78 -0.36
CA LEU A 18 -26.36 -4.55 1.09
C LEU A 18 -27.10 -3.23 1.40
N ARG A 19 -27.97 -3.27 2.42
CA ARG A 19 -28.67 -2.11 2.96
C ARG A 19 -28.14 -1.82 4.36
N ASP A 20 -27.66 -0.61 4.59
CA ASP A 20 -27.46 -0.07 5.94
C ASP A 20 -28.76 0.61 6.46
N THR A 21 -28.88 0.67 7.77
CA THR A 21 -29.85 1.40 8.60
C THR A 21 -30.05 2.88 8.24
N LYS A 22 -29.13 3.50 7.50
CA LYS A 22 -29.27 4.87 6.96
C LYS A 22 -29.78 4.97 5.52
N GLY A 23 -30.11 3.85 4.87
CA GLY A 23 -30.75 3.83 3.55
C GLY A 23 -29.81 4.03 2.35
N LEU A 24 -28.49 3.92 2.51
CA LEU A 24 -27.57 3.78 1.38
C LEU A 24 -27.65 2.35 0.81
N CYS A 25 -27.81 2.22 -0.50
CA CYS A 25 -27.67 0.95 -1.23
C CYS A 25 -26.21 0.81 -1.67
N LEU A 26 -25.50 -0.21 -1.17
CA LEU A 26 -24.26 -0.68 -1.75
C LEU A 26 -24.55 -1.73 -2.84
N ALA A 27 -23.97 -1.56 -4.02
CA ALA A 27 -23.96 -2.57 -5.07
C ALA A 27 -22.53 -3.12 -5.21
N LEU A 28 -22.36 -4.42 -4.93
CA LEU A 28 -21.11 -5.16 -5.12
C LEU A 28 -21.16 -5.90 -6.44
N SER A 29 -20.12 -5.76 -7.27
CA SER A 29 -19.92 -6.53 -8.50
C SER A 29 -18.55 -7.22 -8.48
N CYS A 30 -18.54 -8.54 -8.25
CA CYS A 30 -17.33 -9.36 -8.35
C CYS A 30 -17.25 -9.99 -9.75
N ARG A 31 -16.09 -9.85 -10.43
CA ARG A 31 -15.79 -10.58 -11.67
C ARG A 31 -14.53 -11.42 -11.50
N TRP A 32 -14.69 -12.74 -11.59
CA TRP A 32 -13.59 -13.70 -11.56
C TRP A 32 -12.94 -13.81 -12.95
N LYS A 33 -11.61 -13.72 -13.03
CA LYS A 33 -10.84 -14.00 -14.26
C LYS A 33 -9.72 -14.98 -13.96
N ILE A 34 -9.86 -16.22 -14.41
CA ILE A 34 -8.78 -17.23 -14.36
C ILE A 34 -7.93 -17.07 -15.62
N SER A 35 -6.67 -16.65 -15.48
CA SER A 35 -5.70 -16.62 -16.58
C SER A 35 -4.50 -17.49 -16.25
N ALA A 36 -4.15 -18.42 -17.15
CA ALA A 36 -2.95 -19.24 -17.04
C ALA A 36 -1.92 -18.76 -18.07
N HIS A 37 -0.79 -18.22 -17.62
CA HIS A 37 0.37 -17.97 -18.48
C HIS A 37 1.54 -18.89 -18.14
N LYS A 38 2.11 -19.51 -19.19
CA LYS A 38 3.27 -20.39 -19.10
C LYS A 38 4.57 -19.59 -19.17
N SER A 39 5.08 -19.18 -18.02
CA SER A 39 6.52 -19.09 -17.73
C SER A 39 6.69 -18.78 -16.24
N THR A 40 7.44 -19.62 -15.53
CA THR A 40 7.74 -19.55 -14.07
C THR A 40 6.50 -19.41 -13.18
N ALA A 41 6.15 -20.50 -12.51
CA ALA A 41 4.91 -20.65 -11.73
C ALA A 41 4.81 -19.63 -10.59
N SER A 42 4.01 -18.59 -10.80
CA SER A 42 3.34 -17.81 -9.76
C SER A 42 1.91 -17.59 -10.23
N TYR A 43 0.97 -18.25 -9.56
CA TYR A 43 -0.46 -18.10 -9.82
C TYR A 43 -0.96 -16.98 -8.91
N PHE A 44 -1.34 -15.84 -9.48
CA PHE A 44 -1.95 -14.73 -8.74
C PHE A 44 -3.44 -14.67 -9.08
N CYS A 45 -4.29 -14.67 -8.05
CA CYS A 45 -5.70 -14.34 -8.15
C CYS A 45 -5.87 -12.95 -7.53
N THR A 46 -6.30 -11.96 -8.31
CA THR A 46 -6.67 -10.64 -7.79
C THR A 46 -8.18 -10.56 -7.69
N ALA A 47 -8.66 -10.20 -6.51
CA ALA A 47 -10.04 -9.81 -6.28
C ALA A 47 -9.98 -8.41 -5.65
N ASP A 48 -10.31 -7.41 -6.45
CA ASP A 48 -10.34 -6.01 -6.03
C ASP A 48 -11.82 -5.67 -5.74
N VAL A 49 -12.10 -5.14 -4.56
CA VAL A 49 -13.45 -4.69 -4.17
C VAL A 49 -13.49 -3.18 -4.32
N VAL A 50 -14.25 -2.69 -5.30
CA VAL A 50 -14.41 -1.26 -5.58
C VAL A 50 -15.67 -0.74 -4.92
N LEU A 51 -15.55 0.34 -4.14
CA LEU A 51 -16.68 1.04 -3.56
C LEU A 51 -17.16 2.14 -4.53
N GLN A 52 -18.40 2.01 -5.00
CA GLN A 52 -19.19 2.99 -5.76
C GLN A 52 -18.72 3.35 -7.19
N GLU A 53 -19.46 2.85 -8.19
CA GLU A 53 -19.36 3.29 -9.59
C GLU A 53 -20.34 4.45 -9.86
N ALA A 54 -19.89 5.53 -10.49
CA ALA A 54 -20.77 6.52 -11.11
C ALA A 54 -20.67 6.42 -12.65
N PRO A 55 -21.78 6.24 -13.39
CA PRO A 55 -21.73 6.17 -14.85
C PRO A 55 -21.36 7.53 -15.45
N ILE A 56 -20.26 7.55 -16.21
CA ILE A 56 -19.65 8.73 -16.86
C ILE A 56 -20.61 9.48 -17.80
N THR A 57 -21.67 8.83 -18.31
CA THR A 57 -22.59 9.42 -19.29
C THR A 57 -23.42 10.59 -18.75
N GLU A 58 -23.71 10.66 -17.45
CA GLU A 58 -24.47 11.80 -16.88
C GLU A 58 -23.62 13.08 -16.72
N TRP A 59 -22.29 12.97 -16.74
CA TRP A 59 -21.37 14.08 -16.45
C TRP A 59 -21.07 14.93 -17.68
N PHE A 60 -21.09 14.33 -18.88
CA PHE A 60 -20.97 15.07 -20.14
C PHE A 60 -22.28 15.77 -20.53
N GLU A 61 -23.44 15.37 -20.00
CA GLU A 61 -24.73 16.03 -20.27
C GLU A 61 -25.00 17.23 -19.34
N GLN A 62 -24.44 17.27 -18.12
CA GLN A 62 -24.54 18.44 -17.22
C GLN A 62 -23.77 19.67 -17.71
N ASP A 63 -22.84 19.52 -18.66
CA ASP A 63 -22.12 20.63 -19.32
C ASP A 63 -23.07 21.56 -20.10
N ALA A 64 -24.30 21.13 -20.41
CA ALA A 64 -25.31 21.98 -21.04
C ALA A 64 -26.11 22.86 -20.05
N ALA A 65 -26.04 22.61 -18.74
CA ALA A 65 -26.97 23.18 -17.75
C ALA A 65 -26.32 24.03 -16.64
N GLY A 66 -24.99 24.16 -16.59
CA GLY A 66 -24.33 25.11 -15.68
C GLY A 66 -24.52 24.82 -14.18
N GLY A 67 -24.61 23.55 -13.79
CA GLY A 67 -24.68 23.15 -12.38
C GLY A 67 -23.32 23.28 -11.68
N SER A 68 -23.28 23.99 -10.56
CA SER A 68 -22.14 23.98 -9.61
C SER A 68 -22.24 22.74 -8.73
N ILE A 69 -21.16 21.96 -8.69
CA ILE A 69 -20.99 20.87 -7.74
C ILE A 69 -20.31 21.48 -6.50
N ALA A 70 -20.80 21.14 -5.31
CA ALA A 70 -20.32 21.71 -4.04
C ALA A 70 -18.84 21.38 -3.77
N ASP A 71 -18.16 22.25 -3.01
CA ASP A 71 -16.71 22.26 -2.70
C ASP A 71 -16.04 20.87 -2.60
N ILE A 72 -15.36 20.46 -3.68
CA ILE A 72 -14.52 19.24 -3.78
C ILE A 72 -13.06 19.58 -3.42
N THR A 73 -12.84 20.23 -2.28
CA THR A 73 -11.48 20.63 -1.88
C THR A 73 -10.75 19.44 -1.26
N GLY A 74 -9.74 18.92 -1.97
CA GLY A 74 -8.79 17.94 -1.45
C GLY A 74 -9.06 16.49 -1.81
N SER A 75 -10.16 16.15 -2.49
CA SER A 75 -10.56 14.78 -2.84
C SER A 75 -9.55 14.00 -3.70
N PRO A 76 -9.27 12.71 -3.41
CA PRO A 76 -8.64 11.79 -4.33
C PRO A 76 -9.58 11.46 -5.50
N LEU A 77 -8.98 11.31 -6.67
CA LEU A 77 -9.57 10.81 -7.90
C LEU A 77 -8.78 9.58 -8.32
N GLU A 78 -9.44 8.43 -8.42
CA GLU A 78 -8.76 7.16 -8.68
C GLU A 78 -9.46 6.34 -9.77
N PRO A 79 -8.72 5.64 -10.64
CA PRO A 79 -9.30 4.63 -11.52
C PRO A 79 -10.01 3.54 -10.71
N SER A 80 -11.19 3.10 -11.15
CA SER A 80 -11.92 1.99 -10.51
C SER A 80 -11.18 0.65 -10.58
N ARG A 81 -10.13 0.54 -11.41
CA ARG A 81 -9.14 -0.53 -11.32
C ARG A 81 -7.74 0.03 -11.54
N GLY A 82 -6.89 -0.13 -10.55
CA GLY A 82 -5.49 0.28 -10.57
C GLY A 82 -4.68 -0.59 -9.62
N GLN A 83 -3.37 -0.47 -9.69
CA GLN A 83 -2.42 -1.02 -8.73
C GLN A 83 -1.29 0.01 -8.55
N PHE A 84 -0.61 -0.02 -7.41
CA PHE A 84 0.57 0.82 -7.13
C PHE A 84 0.27 2.33 -7.19
N SER A 85 -0.92 2.73 -6.74
CA SER A 85 -1.40 4.12 -6.74
C SER A 85 -1.39 4.77 -8.14
N ARG A 86 -1.36 3.97 -9.21
CA ARG A 86 -1.32 4.47 -10.59
C ARG A 86 -2.63 5.14 -10.95
N GLY A 87 -2.56 6.45 -11.25
CA GLY A 87 -3.71 7.26 -11.62
C GLY A 87 -4.42 7.89 -10.42
N VAL A 88 -3.97 7.63 -9.19
CA VAL A 88 -4.48 8.32 -8.00
C VAL A 88 -4.02 9.77 -8.01
N LYS A 89 -4.97 10.70 -7.91
CA LYS A 89 -4.69 12.15 -7.96
C LYS A 89 -5.46 12.89 -6.89
N LYS A 90 -4.75 13.71 -6.10
CA LYS A 90 -5.40 14.67 -5.21
C LYS A 90 -5.83 15.89 -6.00
N VAL A 91 -7.10 16.26 -5.90
CA VAL A 91 -7.67 17.40 -6.61
C VAL A 91 -8.29 18.39 -5.63
N SER A 92 -8.13 19.68 -5.93
CA SER A 92 -8.74 20.76 -5.15
C SER A 92 -9.58 21.63 -6.08
N GLY A 93 -10.90 21.45 -6.01
CA GLY A 93 -11.88 22.19 -6.80
C GLY A 93 -12.09 21.68 -8.23
N ASP A 94 -13.17 22.14 -8.84
CA ASP A 94 -13.71 21.63 -10.10
C ASP A 94 -12.73 21.66 -11.28
N ALA A 95 -11.94 22.72 -11.39
CA ALA A 95 -11.00 22.88 -12.50
C ALA A 95 -9.90 21.80 -12.47
N ALA A 96 -9.34 21.55 -11.28
CA ALA A 96 -8.33 20.51 -11.08
C ALA A 96 -8.91 19.11 -11.29
N MET A 97 -10.13 18.86 -10.79
CA MET A 97 -10.83 17.59 -11.01
C MET A 97 -11.03 17.30 -12.51
N ARG A 98 -11.56 18.27 -13.28
CA ARG A 98 -11.77 18.09 -14.73
C ARG A 98 -10.44 17.88 -15.49
N GLN A 99 -9.36 18.51 -15.03
CA GLN A 99 -8.04 18.27 -15.61
C GLN A 99 -7.55 16.86 -15.32
N ALA A 100 -7.69 16.38 -14.09
CA ALA A 100 -7.30 15.04 -13.70
C ALA A 100 -8.08 13.97 -14.47
N VAL A 101 -9.41 14.11 -14.62
CA VAL A 101 -10.24 13.21 -15.45
C VAL A 101 -9.74 13.16 -16.90
N ARG A 102 -9.45 14.31 -17.52
CA ARG A 102 -8.89 14.35 -18.88
C ARG A 102 -7.52 13.68 -18.99
N GLN A 103 -6.74 13.68 -17.92
CA GLN A 103 -5.45 13.00 -17.90
C GLN A 103 -5.63 11.49 -17.80
N LEU A 104 -6.52 11.02 -16.92
CA LEU A 104 -6.85 9.59 -16.81
C LEU A 104 -7.39 9.01 -18.12
N ASP A 105 -8.22 9.77 -18.84
CA ASP A 105 -8.72 9.38 -20.17
C ASP A 105 -7.57 9.18 -21.17
N LYS A 106 -6.64 10.14 -21.24
CA LYS A 106 -5.46 10.06 -22.11
C LYS A 106 -4.54 8.88 -21.76
N GLU A 107 -4.45 8.55 -20.48
CA GLU A 107 -3.65 7.42 -19.97
C GLU A 107 -4.37 6.08 -20.14
N GLY A 108 -5.62 6.08 -20.62
CA GLY A 108 -6.43 4.88 -20.83
C GLY A 108 -6.93 4.23 -19.55
N LEU A 109 -7.01 4.98 -18.45
CA LEU A 109 -7.34 4.47 -17.11
C LEU A 109 -8.84 4.58 -16.76
N MET A 110 -9.67 5.06 -17.69
CA MET A 110 -11.10 5.31 -17.43
C MET A 110 -12.06 4.20 -17.88
N GLU A 111 -11.55 3.08 -18.42
CA GLU A 111 -12.39 2.04 -19.04
C GLU A 111 -13.50 1.51 -18.12
N GLN A 112 -13.25 1.51 -16.79
CA GLN A 112 -14.16 0.95 -15.80
C GLN A 112 -14.74 1.99 -14.84
N GLY A 113 -14.59 3.28 -15.16
CA GLY A 113 -15.04 4.36 -14.29
C GLY A 113 -13.91 4.97 -13.46
N VAL A 114 -14.30 5.99 -12.71
CA VAL A 114 -13.43 6.77 -11.82
C VAL A 114 -14.16 6.93 -10.49
N LEU A 115 -13.44 6.72 -9.40
CA LEU A 115 -13.88 6.98 -8.04
C LEU A 115 -13.44 8.38 -7.62
N ILE A 116 -14.35 9.12 -6.99
CA ILE A 116 -14.06 10.38 -6.31
C ILE A 116 -14.44 10.18 -4.85
N GLU A 117 -13.47 10.41 -3.96
CA GLU A 117 -13.70 10.27 -2.52
C GLU A 117 -13.18 11.47 -1.74
N THR A 118 -13.48 11.53 -0.45
CA THR A 118 -12.96 12.59 0.41
C THR A 118 -11.56 12.22 0.85
N TYR A 119 -10.60 13.15 0.73
CA TYR A 119 -9.26 12.88 1.26
C TYR A 119 -9.31 12.84 2.77
N VAL A 120 -8.75 11.76 3.29
CA VAL A 120 -8.67 11.53 4.71
C VAL A 120 -7.27 11.86 5.19
N ASP A 121 -7.19 12.80 6.12
CA ASP A 121 -5.93 13.16 6.77
C ASP A 121 -5.65 12.27 7.98
N GLY A 122 -4.37 12.09 8.27
CA GLY A 122 -3.87 11.25 9.36
C GLY A 122 -2.79 10.25 8.92
N PRO A 123 -2.16 9.55 9.88
CA PRO A 123 -1.19 8.50 9.58
C PRO A 123 -1.79 7.40 8.69
N GLU A 124 -1.15 7.13 7.56
CA GLU A 124 -1.45 5.97 6.72
C GLU A 124 -0.73 4.72 7.23
N LEU A 125 -1.39 3.57 7.09
CA LEU A 125 -0.92 2.28 7.56
C LEU A 125 -1.41 1.14 6.65
N ASP A 126 -0.64 0.07 6.65
CA ASP A 126 -1.12 -1.22 6.16
C ASP A 126 -1.38 -2.15 7.33
N ALA A 127 -2.48 -2.91 7.24
CA ALA A 127 -2.86 -3.95 8.16
C ALA A 127 -2.93 -5.28 7.40
N ASN A 128 -1.92 -6.12 7.61
CA ASN A 128 -1.85 -7.44 6.99
C ASN A 128 -2.50 -8.49 7.91
N PHE A 129 -3.69 -8.93 7.53
CA PHE A 129 -4.48 -9.93 8.27
C PHE A 129 -4.24 -11.34 7.74
N VAL A 130 -4.16 -12.28 8.67
CA VAL A 130 -4.29 -13.72 8.40
C VAL A 130 -5.51 -14.22 9.14
N LEU A 131 -6.54 -14.63 8.40
CA LEU A 131 -7.82 -15.07 8.94
C LEU A 131 -8.06 -16.56 8.70
N TRP A 132 -8.74 -17.20 9.64
CA TRP A 132 -9.32 -18.53 9.46
C TRP A 132 -10.67 -18.63 10.19
N ASP A 133 -11.73 -19.05 9.50
CA ASP A 133 -13.11 -19.11 10.01
C ASP A 133 -13.54 -17.83 10.77
N GLY A 134 -13.19 -16.68 10.20
CA GLY A 134 -13.47 -15.35 10.73
C GLY A 134 -12.61 -14.95 11.93
N GLN A 135 -11.66 -15.77 12.38
CA GLN A 135 -10.76 -15.45 13.47
C GLN A 135 -9.44 -14.88 12.97
N ILE A 136 -8.92 -13.86 13.65
CA ILE A 136 -7.59 -13.31 13.39
C ILE A 136 -6.54 -14.26 13.98
N LEU A 137 -5.75 -14.91 13.11
CA LEU A 137 -4.61 -15.73 13.52
C LEU A 137 -3.32 -14.92 13.62
N PHE A 138 -3.16 -13.92 12.75
CA PHE A 138 -2.05 -12.99 12.76
C PHE A 138 -2.49 -11.61 12.23
N LEU A 139 -1.88 -10.56 12.78
CA LEU A 139 -2.04 -9.18 12.32
C LEU A 139 -0.71 -8.45 12.47
N GLU A 140 -0.21 -7.94 11.36
CA GLU A 140 0.89 -6.98 11.30
C GLU A 140 0.32 -5.62 10.91
N VAL A 141 0.68 -4.56 11.64
CA VAL A 141 0.39 -3.18 11.27
C VAL A 141 1.70 -2.44 11.01
N THR A 142 1.83 -1.87 9.81
CA THR A 142 2.98 -1.08 9.39
C THR A 142 2.59 0.37 9.16
N ASP A 143 3.53 1.27 9.43
CA ASP A 143 3.36 2.70 9.16
C ASP A 143 3.84 3.04 7.76
N ASN A 144 2.98 3.64 6.94
CA ASN A 144 3.36 4.20 5.64
C ASN A 144 3.72 5.66 5.82
N LEU A 145 4.98 6.01 5.53
CA LEU A 145 5.44 7.40 5.69
C LEU A 145 4.86 8.30 4.60
N PRO A 146 4.63 9.60 4.91
CA PRO A 146 4.03 10.52 3.95
C PRO A 146 4.78 10.58 2.62
N CYS A 147 4.03 10.50 1.54
CA CYS A 147 4.51 10.65 0.17
C CYS A 147 4.31 12.09 -0.33
N PRO A 148 4.79 12.46 -1.53
CA PRO A 148 4.53 13.78 -2.10
C PRO A 148 3.04 14.15 -2.14
N GLY A 149 2.15 13.23 -2.53
CA GLY A 149 0.71 13.45 -2.62
C GLY A 149 0.01 13.79 -1.28
N ASP A 150 0.66 13.50 -0.15
CA ASP A 150 0.12 13.80 1.18
C ASP A 150 0.26 15.24 1.60
N LYS A 151 1.10 16.02 0.92
CA LYS A 151 1.29 17.43 1.25
C LYS A 151 -0.05 18.17 1.16
N SER A 152 -0.25 19.11 2.07
CA SER A 152 -1.44 19.98 2.05
C SER A 152 -1.52 20.82 0.78
N ALA A 153 -0.36 21.20 0.23
CA ALA A 153 -0.22 21.93 -1.02
C ALA A 153 -0.02 21.03 -2.25
N ALA A 154 -0.35 19.73 -2.14
CA ALA A 154 -0.15 18.80 -3.22
C ALA A 154 -1.01 19.14 -4.44
N THR A 155 -0.40 18.98 -5.62
CA THR A 155 -1.07 19.17 -6.91
C THR A 155 -1.42 17.81 -7.50
N SER A 156 -2.24 17.79 -8.55
CA SER A 156 -2.62 16.55 -9.27
C SER A 156 -1.44 15.83 -9.94
N ASP A 157 -0.27 16.46 -9.97
CA ASP A 157 0.95 15.90 -10.54
C ASP A 157 1.84 15.24 -9.47
N GLU A 158 1.54 15.46 -8.18
CA GLU A 158 2.25 14.77 -7.10
C GLU A 158 1.74 13.35 -6.93
N SER A 159 2.68 12.43 -6.71
CA SER A 159 2.42 10.99 -6.69
C SER A 159 2.13 10.48 -5.28
N PHE A 160 1.27 9.46 -5.20
CA PHE A 160 1.01 8.64 -4.02
C PHE A 160 1.87 7.37 -3.96
N VAL A 161 2.98 7.35 -4.70
CA VAL A 161 3.94 6.25 -4.64
C VAL A 161 4.62 6.23 -3.27
N GLU A 162 4.60 5.05 -2.66
CA GLU A 162 5.21 4.78 -1.36
C GLU A 162 6.71 5.06 -1.36
N THR A 163 7.22 5.46 -0.19
CA THR A 163 8.65 5.75 0.02
C THR A 163 9.27 4.77 1.01
N VAL A 164 8.68 4.64 2.19
CA VAL A 164 9.10 3.66 3.20
C VAL A 164 7.91 3.21 4.03
N GLN A 165 7.88 1.91 4.31
CA GLN A 165 6.95 1.28 5.23
C GLN A 165 7.73 0.74 6.43
N ILE A 166 7.25 1.00 7.65
CA ILE A 166 7.98 0.61 8.86
C ILE A 166 7.14 -0.34 9.70
N SER A 167 7.73 -1.49 9.99
CA SER A 167 7.28 -2.39 11.04
C SER A 167 8.14 -2.17 12.30
N ASN A 168 7.58 -2.07 13.50
CA ASN A 168 6.17 -2.13 13.82
C ASN A 168 5.57 -0.72 13.77
N SER A 169 4.24 -0.63 13.76
CA SER A 169 3.59 0.67 13.88
C SER A 169 3.97 1.39 15.18
N GLY A 170 4.22 2.71 15.08
CA GLY A 170 4.44 3.61 16.20
C GLY A 170 3.14 4.15 16.82
N LEU A 171 1.97 3.69 16.36
CA LEU A 171 0.67 4.12 16.89
C LEU A 171 0.44 3.60 18.32
N PRO A 172 -0.31 4.33 19.15
CA PRO A 172 -0.60 3.90 20.52
C PRO A 172 -1.58 2.72 20.53
N ALA A 173 -1.52 1.91 21.60
CA ALA A 173 -2.27 0.66 21.72
C ALA A 173 -3.79 0.81 21.55
N ASN A 174 -4.37 1.95 21.94
CA ASN A 174 -5.79 2.21 21.74
C ASN A 174 -6.15 2.37 20.26
N GLU A 175 -5.29 3.02 19.47
CA GLU A 175 -5.52 3.20 18.02
C GLU A 175 -5.28 1.89 17.26
N LEU A 176 -4.26 1.12 17.65
CA LEU A 176 -4.04 -0.24 17.13
C LEU A 176 -5.23 -1.17 17.40
N SER A 177 -5.91 -1.00 18.54
CA SER A 177 -7.13 -1.75 18.85
C SER A 177 -8.30 -1.36 17.94
N ILE A 178 -8.44 -0.07 17.62
CA ILE A 178 -9.45 0.44 16.68
C ILE A 178 -9.20 -0.10 15.28
N ILE A 179 -7.94 -0.05 14.82
CA ILE A 179 -7.50 -0.61 13.53
C ILE A 179 -7.85 -2.10 13.46
N ARG A 180 -7.42 -2.88 14.45
CA ARG A 180 -7.68 -4.32 14.50
C ARG A 180 -9.17 -4.63 14.37
N ASN A 181 -10.00 -4.03 15.22
CA ASN A 181 -11.41 -4.41 15.34
C ASN A 181 -12.21 -3.92 14.13
N SER A 182 -12.06 -2.66 13.74
CA SER A 182 -12.90 -2.06 12.70
C SER A 182 -12.57 -2.59 11.31
N LEU A 183 -11.27 -2.82 11.02
CA LEU A 183 -10.87 -3.43 9.75
C LEU A 183 -11.24 -4.92 9.70
N HIS A 184 -11.13 -5.65 10.81
CA HIS A 184 -11.61 -7.03 10.90
C HIS A 184 -13.12 -7.14 10.67
N ASP A 185 -13.91 -6.28 11.34
CA ASP A 185 -15.35 -6.21 11.12
C ASP A 185 -15.68 -5.89 9.65
N SER A 186 -14.93 -4.99 9.02
CA SER A 186 -15.08 -4.65 7.60
C SER A 186 -14.79 -5.86 6.70
N LEU A 187 -13.72 -6.61 6.96
CA LEU A 187 -13.40 -7.85 6.23
C LEU A 187 -14.54 -8.87 6.35
N LEU A 188 -15.07 -9.09 7.56
CA LEU A 188 -16.17 -10.01 7.78
C LEU A 188 -17.46 -9.56 7.06
N GLN A 189 -17.77 -8.26 7.08
CA GLN A 189 -18.92 -7.70 6.37
C GLN A 189 -18.82 -7.85 4.85
N LEU A 190 -17.60 -7.80 4.29
CA LEU A 190 -17.32 -8.08 2.89
C LEU A 190 -17.35 -9.59 2.56
N GLY A 191 -17.50 -10.46 3.56
CA GLY A 191 -17.58 -11.91 3.40
C GLY A 191 -16.22 -12.62 3.45
N PHE A 192 -15.14 -11.93 3.80
CA PHE A 192 -13.82 -12.51 3.95
C PHE A 192 -13.69 -13.24 5.29
N GLN A 193 -13.73 -14.57 5.25
CA GLN A 193 -13.62 -15.41 6.47
C GLN A 193 -12.27 -16.10 6.62
N SER A 194 -11.56 -16.39 5.54
CA SER A 194 -10.29 -17.14 5.59
C SER A 194 -9.37 -16.71 4.47
N GLY A 195 -8.07 -16.64 4.76
CA GLY A 195 -7.03 -16.24 3.82
C GLY A 195 -6.10 -15.18 4.36
N VAL A 196 -5.27 -14.62 3.48
CA VAL A 196 -4.38 -13.49 3.76
C VAL A 196 -4.95 -12.25 3.08
N PHE A 197 -4.99 -11.14 3.82
CA PHE A 197 -5.55 -9.88 3.35
C PHE A 197 -4.59 -8.74 3.67
N HIS A 198 -4.23 -7.98 2.66
CA HIS A 198 -3.51 -6.72 2.80
C HIS A 198 -4.52 -5.59 2.76
N VAL A 199 -4.57 -4.78 3.81
CA VAL A 199 -5.58 -3.74 3.98
C VAL A 199 -4.90 -2.41 4.19
N GLU A 200 -5.16 -1.46 3.30
CA GLU A 200 -4.62 -0.09 3.38
C GLU A 200 -5.65 0.80 4.09
N ALA A 201 -5.19 1.62 5.02
CA ALA A 201 -6.07 2.45 5.82
C ALA A 201 -5.39 3.74 6.30
N ARG A 202 -6.19 4.68 6.79
CA ARG A 202 -5.72 5.87 7.49
C ARG A 202 -6.34 6.01 8.86
N MET A 203 -5.53 6.45 9.81
CA MET A 203 -5.98 6.74 11.16
C MET A 203 -6.52 8.17 11.26
N GLN A 204 -7.84 8.30 11.17
CA GLN A 204 -8.55 9.57 11.30
C GLN A 204 -8.46 10.12 12.70
N ASN A 205 -8.37 11.44 12.77
CA ASN A 205 -8.31 12.20 14.01
C ASN A 205 -7.19 11.73 14.94
N SER A 206 -6.15 11.02 14.47
CA SER A 206 -5.12 10.36 15.29
C SER A 206 -4.47 11.27 16.34
N SER A 207 -4.04 10.68 17.47
CA SER A 207 -3.19 11.35 18.46
C SER A 207 -1.76 11.48 18.00
N MET A 208 -1.42 10.85 16.87
CA MET A 208 -0.09 10.84 16.28
C MET A 208 -0.13 11.59 14.94
N GLN A 209 0.95 12.30 14.64
CA GLN A 209 1.18 12.88 13.32
C GLN A 209 2.67 12.73 12.98
N TYR A 210 3.00 12.66 11.70
CA TYR A 210 4.39 12.66 11.27
C TYR A 210 5.01 14.04 11.46
N GLN A 211 6.14 14.11 12.18
CA GLN A 211 6.85 15.34 12.51
C GLN A 211 8.36 15.16 12.37
N ASP A 212 9.03 16.22 11.94
CA ASP A 212 10.48 16.35 12.10
C ASP A 212 10.76 16.93 13.49
N LEU A 213 10.98 16.05 14.47
CA LEU A 213 11.21 16.44 15.85
C LEU A 213 12.61 17.03 16.11
N ARG A 214 13.57 16.78 15.21
CA ARG A 214 15.00 17.13 15.42
C ARG A 214 15.50 18.22 14.47
N GLY A 215 14.71 18.59 13.45
CA GLY A 215 15.11 19.55 12.42
C GLY A 215 16.08 18.96 11.40
N ASP A 216 16.14 17.63 11.28
CA ASP A 216 17.05 16.92 10.36
C ASP A 216 16.33 16.35 9.13
N ASN A 217 15.08 16.76 8.90
CA ASN A 217 14.19 16.35 7.81
C ASN A 217 13.84 14.85 7.82
N ILE A 218 13.98 14.18 8.96
CA ILE A 218 13.54 12.79 9.14
C ILE A 218 12.24 12.79 9.93
N LEU A 219 11.15 12.50 9.23
CA LEU A 219 9.81 12.37 9.80
C LEU A 219 9.68 11.10 10.64
N ASP A 220 9.03 11.23 11.79
CA ASP A 220 8.58 10.10 12.62
C ASP A 220 7.22 10.40 13.24
N LEU A 221 6.49 9.36 13.66
CA LEU A 221 5.22 9.52 14.37
C LEU A 221 5.47 10.14 15.74
N ALA A 222 4.76 11.22 16.03
CA ALA A 222 4.87 11.93 17.29
C ALA A 222 3.51 12.41 17.78
N LEU A 223 3.35 12.46 19.10
CA LEU A 223 2.12 12.88 19.75
C LEU A 223 1.74 14.31 19.34
N VAL A 224 0.47 14.51 18.99
CA VAL A 224 -0.13 15.81 18.73
C VAL A 224 -0.47 16.47 20.06
N SER A 225 0.06 17.67 20.30
CA SER A 225 -0.15 18.41 21.56
C SER A 225 -1.50 19.12 21.68
N ARG A 226 -2.35 19.05 20.64
CA ARG A 226 -3.64 19.74 20.59
C ARG A 226 -4.76 18.86 21.13
N SER A 227 -5.75 19.49 21.75
CA SER A 227 -7.00 18.81 22.13
C SER A 227 -7.68 18.28 20.87
N ARG A 228 -7.96 16.97 20.84
CA ARG A 228 -8.72 16.33 19.77
C ARG A 228 -10.19 16.74 19.90
N GLU A 229 -10.79 17.18 18.80
CA GLU A 229 -12.23 17.49 18.77
C GLU A 229 -13.09 16.23 18.63
N GLN A 230 -12.51 15.18 18.06
CA GLN A 230 -13.16 13.91 17.74
C GLN A 230 -12.29 12.74 18.19
N ASP A 231 -12.94 11.61 18.47
CA ASP A 231 -12.26 10.38 18.80
C ASP A 231 -11.51 9.79 17.58
N PRO A 232 -10.41 9.03 17.80
CA PRO A 232 -9.77 8.28 16.74
C PRO A 232 -10.75 7.36 16.02
N ASP A 233 -10.64 7.30 14.70
CA ASP A 233 -11.33 6.29 13.89
C ASP A 233 -10.40 5.80 12.77
N VAL A 234 -10.71 4.66 12.17
CA VAL A 234 -9.95 4.13 11.04
C VAL A 234 -10.77 4.22 9.76
N PHE A 235 -10.18 4.83 8.74
CA PHE A 235 -10.75 4.90 7.40
C PHE A 235 -10.10 3.85 6.53
N LEU A 236 -10.92 2.89 6.07
CA LEU A 236 -10.51 1.87 5.12
C LEU A 236 -10.34 2.49 3.73
N ILE A 237 -9.15 2.33 3.14
CA ILE A 237 -8.85 2.79 1.77
C ILE A 237 -9.07 1.63 0.81
N GLU A 238 -8.31 0.54 0.96
CA GLU A 238 -8.35 -0.60 0.04
C GLU A 238 -8.27 -1.93 0.77
N VAL A 239 -8.99 -2.95 0.28
CA VAL A 239 -8.82 -4.34 0.68
C VAL A 239 -8.30 -5.17 -0.50
N ASN A 240 -7.13 -5.75 -0.30
CA ASN A 240 -6.50 -6.67 -1.22
C ASN A 240 -6.57 -8.10 -0.66
N ALA A 241 -7.31 -9.01 -1.29
CA ALA A 241 -7.42 -10.42 -0.89
C ALA A 241 -6.19 -11.26 -1.30
N ARG A 242 -5.01 -10.80 -0.90
CA ARG A 242 -3.69 -11.36 -1.18
C ARG A 242 -2.71 -10.97 -0.08
N SER A 243 -1.52 -11.57 -0.10
CA SER A 243 -0.37 -11.08 0.66
C SER A 243 0.00 -9.65 0.21
N PRO A 244 0.71 -8.88 1.06
CA PRO A 244 1.36 -7.64 0.63
C PRO A 244 2.32 -7.90 -0.55
N GLY A 245 2.82 -6.82 -1.16
CA GLY A 245 3.81 -6.92 -2.23
C GLY A 245 5.01 -7.80 -1.86
N THR A 246 5.79 -8.25 -2.85
CA THR A 246 6.86 -9.25 -2.63
C THR A 246 7.83 -8.83 -1.52
N ALA A 247 8.29 -7.57 -1.54
CA ALA A 247 9.16 -7.04 -0.50
C ALA A 247 8.47 -6.97 0.88
N GLY A 248 7.18 -6.61 0.92
CA GLY A 248 6.37 -6.66 2.15
C GLY A 248 6.25 -8.09 2.71
N THR A 249 6.02 -9.09 1.86
CA THR A 249 5.97 -10.50 2.29
C THR A 249 7.30 -10.96 2.91
N TRP A 250 8.43 -10.56 2.31
CA TRP A 250 9.76 -10.81 2.91
C TRP A 250 9.95 -10.06 4.23
N ALA A 251 9.48 -8.82 4.32
CA ALA A 251 9.56 -8.02 5.54
C ALA A 251 8.79 -8.68 6.69
N SER A 252 7.56 -9.17 6.46
CA SER A 252 6.78 -9.89 7.46
C SER A 252 7.46 -11.19 7.88
N LEU A 253 7.97 -11.96 6.90
CA LEU A 253 8.67 -13.22 7.18
C LEU A 253 9.92 -12.98 8.04
N TYR A 254 10.76 -12.01 7.71
CA TYR A 254 12.00 -11.80 8.45
C TYR A 254 11.74 -11.18 9.83
N THR A 255 10.74 -10.30 9.95
CA THR A 255 10.43 -9.61 11.22
C THR A 255 9.70 -10.52 12.20
N TYR A 256 8.75 -11.33 11.71
CA TYR A 256 7.81 -12.11 12.54
C TYR A 256 7.90 -13.62 12.38
N GLY A 257 8.53 -14.12 11.32
CA GLY A 257 8.58 -15.54 11.02
C GLY A 257 7.33 -16.06 10.31
N VAL A 258 6.43 -15.16 9.90
CA VAL A 258 5.15 -15.49 9.26
C VAL A 258 5.29 -15.31 7.74
N ASP A 259 5.32 -16.42 7.01
CA ASP A 259 5.37 -16.43 5.54
C ASP A 259 3.96 -16.31 4.95
N MET A 260 3.53 -15.09 4.68
CA MET A 260 2.20 -14.81 4.12
C MET A 260 1.98 -15.41 2.72
N GLY A 261 3.05 -15.58 1.93
CA GLY A 261 2.97 -16.24 0.63
C GLY A 261 2.70 -17.73 0.76
N ALA A 262 3.39 -18.41 1.67
CA ALA A 262 3.15 -19.81 1.99
C ALA A 262 1.74 -20.02 2.59
N LEU A 263 1.28 -19.12 3.44
CA LEU A 263 -0.07 -19.16 4.00
C LEU A 263 -1.14 -19.04 2.91
N GLN A 264 -0.96 -18.19 1.91
CA GLN A 264 -1.88 -18.11 0.77
C GLN A 264 -1.99 -19.45 0.02
N LEU A 265 -0.87 -20.17 -0.15
CA LEU A 265 -0.87 -21.50 -0.76
C LEU A 265 -1.57 -22.55 0.12
N LEU A 266 -1.34 -22.53 1.43
CA LEU A 266 -2.00 -23.44 2.38
C LEU A 266 -3.52 -23.22 2.43
N HIS A 267 -3.94 -21.96 2.39
CA HIS A 267 -5.36 -21.61 2.28
C HIS A 267 -5.97 -22.17 0.98
N ALA A 268 -5.27 -22.03 -0.15
CA ALA A 268 -5.76 -22.51 -1.45
C ALA A 268 -5.96 -24.04 -1.50
N VAL A 269 -5.20 -24.82 -0.72
CA VAL A 269 -5.36 -26.28 -0.62
C VAL A 269 -6.21 -26.73 0.58
N GLY A 270 -6.72 -25.79 1.39
CA GLY A 270 -7.55 -26.08 2.56
C GLY A 270 -6.82 -26.74 3.73
N ASP A 271 -5.50 -26.57 3.85
CA ASP A 271 -4.70 -27.15 4.94
C ASP A 271 -4.77 -26.27 6.20
N ALA A 272 -5.92 -26.37 6.88
CA ALA A 272 -6.25 -25.56 8.07
C ALA A 272 -5.23 -25.70 9.21
N GLU A 273 -4.76 -26.93 9.47
CA GLU A 273 -3.84 -27.23 10.56
C GLU A 273 -2.48 -26.55 10.35
N ARG A 274 -1.90 -26.68 9.15
CA ARG A 274 -0.63 -26.01 8.84
C ARG A 274 -0.80 -24.52 8.69
N PHE A 275 -1.92 -24.05 8.12
CA PHE A 275 -2.22 -22.62 8.04
C PHE A 275 -2.18 -21.99 9.42
N ALA A 276 -2.90 -22.57 10.39
CA ALA A 276 -2.92 -22.05 11.76
C ALA A 276 -1.56 -22.14 12.45
N SER A 277 -0.83 -23.24 12.26
CA SER A 277 0.49 -23.45 12.86
C SER A 277 1.55 -22.48 12.34
N LEU A 278 1.54 -22.18 11.03
CA LEU A 278 2.50 -21.27 10.40
C LEU A 278 2.08 -19.79 10.47
N SER A 279 0.89 -19.49 10.97
CA SER A 279 0.46 -18.11 11.26
C SER A 279 1.04 -17.56 12.57
N GLN A 280 1.73 -18.40 13.36
CA GLN A 280 2.24 -17.98 14.66
C GLN A 280 3.53 -17.17 14.50
N PRO A 281 3.59 -15.93 15.02
CA PRO A 281 4.82 -15.16 15.00
C PRO A 281 5.84 -15.71 16.01
N PHE A 282 7.07 -15.23 15.95
CA PHE A 282 8.10 -15.59 16.93
C PHE A 282 7.67 -15.22 18.36
N SER A 283 8.21 -15.93 19.36
CA SER A 283 7.99 -15.62 20.79
C SER A 283 8.81 -14.43 21.31
N SER A 284 9.18 -13.48 20.45
CA SER A 284 10.06 -12.36 20.78
C SER A 284 9.38 -11.35 21.72
N ILE A 285 10.20 -10.68 22.56
CA ILE A 285 9.74 -9.81 23.65
C ILE A 285 10.14 -8.33 23.43
N LEU A 286 10.57 -7.94 22.22
CA LEU A 286 10.78 -6.52 21.94
C LEU A 286 9.43 -5.80 22.02
N GLY A 287 9.30 -4.88 22.99
CA GLY A 287 8.11 -4.05 23.17
C GLY A 287 7.04 -4.60 24.14
N ARG A 288 7.41 -5.04 25.36
CA ARG A 288 6.47 -5.45 26.44
C ARG A 288 5.36 -4.45 26.78
N ASP A 289 5.41 -3.24 26.25
CA ASP A 289 4.41 -2.21 26.51
C ASP A 289 3.27 -2.19 25.48
N HIS A 290 3.39 -2.95 24.38
CA HIS A 290 2.30 -3.18 23.43
C HIS A 290 1.76 -4.61 23.60
N VAL A 291 0.57 -4.70 24.22
CA VAL A 291 -0.27 -5.91 24.22
C VAL A 291 -0.43 -6.38 22.76
N ASP A 292 -0.53 -7.72 22.55
CA ASP A 292 -0.55 -8.50 21.28
C ASP A 292 -1.53 -8.06 20.15
N ILE A 293 -2.03 -6.84 20.18
CA ILE A 293 -3.03 -6.26 19.28
C ILE A 293 -2.30 -5.41 18.23
N GLY A 294 -1.90 -6.04 17.11
CA GLY A 294 -1.47 -5.35 15.89
C GLY A 294 -0.17 -4.52 15.97
N GLY A 295 0.37 -4.26 17.17
CA GLY A 295 1.57 -3.45 17.42
C GLY A 295 2.89 -4.20 17.32
N GLY A 296 2.90 -5.35 16.64
CA GLY A 296 4.11 -6.13 16.41
C GLY A 296 4.44 -7.19 17.46
N GLY A 297 3.40 -7.81 18.04
CA GLY A 297 3.57 -9.02 18.85
C GLY A 297 4.40 -10.08 18.09
N GLY A 298 5.54 -10.44 18.67
CA GLY A 298 6.48 -11.40 18.09
C GLY A 298 7.52 -10.83 17.11
N ALA A 299 7.55 -9.52 16.86
CA ALA A 299 8.62 -8.89 16.09
C ALA A 299 10.00 -9.06 16.77
N GLN A 300 11.02 -9.40 15.98
CA GLN A 300 12.40 -9.55 16.48
C GLN A 300 13.26 -8.28 16.39
N TYR A 301 12.74 -7.25 15.74
CA TYR A 301 13.39 -5.96 15.50
C TYR A 301 12.41 -4.99 14.83
N TRP A 302 12.81 -3.73 14.72
CA TRP A 302 12.18 -2.78 13.79
C TRP A 302 12.65 -3.09 12.37
N GLY A 303 11.73 -3.22 11.42
CA GLY A 303 11.99 -3.48 10.01
C GLY A 303 11.48 -2.34 9.13
N ALA A 304 12.19 -2.00 8.07
CA ALA A 304 11.74 -1.01 7.09
C ALA A 304 11.85 -1.57 5.68
N HIS A 305 10.76 -1.48 4.93
CA HIS A 305 10.76 -1.64 3.48
C HIS A 305 11.03 -0.27 2.87
N CYS A 306 12.29 -0.05 2.48
CA CYS A 306 12.77 1.22 1.93
C CYS A 306 12.76 1.15 0.41
N MET A 307 11.91 1.93 -0.24
CA MET A 307 11.79 1.94 -1.69
C MET A 307 12.55 3.13 -2.28
N ILE A 308 13.31 2.89 -3.35
CA ILE A 308 14.05 3.91 -4.07
C ILE A 308 13.18 4.36 -5.27
N PRO A 309 12.55 5.55 -5.21
CA PRO A 309 11.61 5.97 -6.25
C PRO A 309 12.32 6.31 -7.56
N VAL A 310 11.62 6.08 -8.68
CA VAL A 310 11.98 6.71 -9.95
C VAL A 310 11.51 8.17 -9.88
N TYR A 311 12.44 9.09 -9.58
CA TYR A 311 12.11 10.49 -9.26
C TYR A 311 12.10 11.44 -10.47
N ARG A 312 12.48 10.95 -11.66
CA ARG A 312 12.45 11.70 -12.92
C ARG A 312 12.41 10.75 -14.11
N ASP A 313 12.09 11.28 -15.29
CA ASP A 313 12.16 10.51 -16.53
C ASP A 313 13.62 10.15 -16.85
N HIS A 314 13.79 8.99 -17.51
CA HIS A 314 15.07 8.50 -18.01
C HIS A 314 16.17 8.42 -16.93
N VAL A 315 15.86 7.76 -15.80
CA VAL A 315 16.86 7.38 -14.79
C VAL A 315 17.60 6.14 -15.27
N PHE A 316 18.92 6.24 -15.44
CA PHE A 316 19.76 5.08 -15.73
C PHE A 316 20.00 4.27 -14.45
N VAL A 317 19.77 2.97 -14.51
CA VAL A 317 20.01 2.05 -13.39
C VAL A 317 21.38 1.40 -13.57
N PRO A 318 22.43 1.82 -12.84
CA PRO A 318 23.77 1.29 -13.08
C PRO A 318 23.88 -0.20 -12.69
N PRO A 319 24.63 -1.02 -13.44
CA PRO A 319 24.99 -2.37 -13.00
C PRO A 319 25.70 -2.32 -11.64
N GLY A 320 25.26 -3.17 -10.70
CA GLY A 320 25.81 -3.17 -9.34
C GLY A 320 25.35 -2.00 -8.46
N PHE A 321 24.25 -1.32 -8.83
CA PHE A 321 23.69 -0.19 -8.07
C PHE A 321 23.64 -0.43 -6.54
N ILE A 322 23.13 -1.58 -6.11
CA ILE A 322 23.04 -1.93 -4.68
C ILE A 322 24.42 -2.00 -4.04
N ASP A 323 25.40 -2.63 -4.70
CA ASP A 323 26.77 -2.75 -4.20
C ASP A 323 27.43 -1.36 -4.10
N MET A 324 27.17 -0.46 -5.06
CA MET A 324 27.65 0.91 -5.01
C MET A 324 27.08 1.66 -3.80
N VAL A 325 25.76 1.55 -3.55
CA VAL A 325 25.12 2.14 -2.38
C VAL A 325 25.79 1.62 -1.10
N LEU A 326 25.91 0.30 -0.95
CA LEU A 326 26.48 -0.31 0.26
C LEU A 326 27.97 -0.04 0.44
N ALA A 327 28.73 0.17 -0.65
CA ALA A 327 30.14 0.56 -0.58
C ALA A 327 30.33 1.97 -0.01
N GLU A 328 29.39 2.90 -0.23
CA GLU A 328 29.46 4.26 0.31
C GLU A 328 28.97 4.36 1.76
N ILE A 329 28.08 3.46 2.18
CA ILE A 329 27.54 3.37 3.56
C ILE A 329 27.77 1.98 4.18
N PRO A 330 29.03 1.53 4.33
CA PRO A 330 29.34 0.14 4.70
C PRO A 330 28.83 -0.24 6.10
N HIS A 331 28.67 0.72 7.00
CA HIS A 331 28.12 0.49 8.34
C HIS A 331 26.65 0.05 8.33
N ILE A 332 25.88 0.36 7.28
CA ILE A 332 24.48 -0.07 7.13
C ILE A 332 24.39 -1.52 6.63
N SER A 333 25.43 -2.07 6.00
CA SER A 333 25.37 -3.42 5.41
C SER A 333 24.99 -4.51 6.43
N ALA A 334 25.39 -4.37 7.69
CA ALA A 334 25.02 -5.29 8.77
C ALA A 334 23.53 -5.24 9.16
N HIS A 335 22.82 -4.21 8.69
CA HIS A 335 21.41 -3.93 8.93
C HIS A 335 20.52 -4.19 7.70
N VAL A 336 21.09 -4.65 6.58
CA VAL A 336 20.33 -5.00 5.38
C VAL A 336 20.02 -6.50 5.41
N SER A 337 18.73 -6.85 5.51
CA SER A 337 18.30 -8.25 5.40
C SER A 337 18.13 -8.67 3.94
N ARG A 338 17.78 -7.73 3.06
CA ARG A 338 17.63 -7.95 1.62
C ARG A 338 17.72 -6.64 0.85
N ALA A 339 18.17 -6.69 -0.39
CA ALA A 339 18.06 -5.58 -1.33
C ALA A 339 17.94 -6.13 -2.75
N GLU A 340 17.03 -5.59 -3.56
CA GLU A 340 16.82 -6.02 -4.94
C GLU A 340 16.42 -4.84 -5.84
N LEU A 341 16.63 -5.02 -7.15
CA LEU A 341 16.18 -4.07 -8.16
C LEU A 341 14.77 -4.43 -8.63
N TYR A 342 13.93 -3.41 -8.78
CA TYR A 342 12.67 -3.52 -9.52
C TYR A 342 12.90 -3.34 -11.02
N ALA A 343 13.91 -2.54 -11.39
CA ALA A 343 14.28 -2.24 -12.77
C ALA A 343 15.46 -3.10 -13.24
N GLU A 344 15.51 -3.42 -14.53
CA GLU A 344 16.65 -4.14 -15.10
C GLU A 344 17.91 -3.26 -15.07
N ALA A 345 19.01 -3.80 -14.53
CA ALA A 345 20.28 -3.10 -14.50
C ALA A 345 20.81 -2.81 -15.91
N GLY A 346 21.41 -1.63 -16.11
CA GLY A 346 21.89 -1.16 -17.40
C GLY A 346 20.80 -0.56 -18.30
N THR A 347 19.58 -0.38 -17.79
CA THR A 347 18.47 0.21 -18.54
C THR A 347 18.10 1.60 -18.03
N PHE A 348 17.31 2.33 -18.83
CA PHE A 348 16.67 3.58 -18.42
C PHE A 348 15.23 3.29 -18.00
N VAL A 349 14.81 3.88 -16.90
CA VAL A 349 13.43 3.80 -16.40
C VAL A 349 12.85 5.19 -16.18
N SER A 350 11.55 5.33 -16.44
CA SER A 350 10.77 6.52 -16.12
C SER A 350 9.61 6.15 -15.18
N PRO A 351 8.98 7.11 -14.48
CA PRO A 351 7.91 6.82 -13.52
C PRO A 351 6.72 6.06 -14.12
N GLY A 352 6.48 6.19 -15.43
CA GLY A 352 5.45 5.42 -16.15
C GLY A 352 5.81 3.96 -16.41
N ASP A 353 7.09 3.58 -16.34
CA ASP A 353 7.58 2.21 -16.54
C ASP A 353 7.61 1.44 -15.22
N SER A 354 8.10 2.09 -14.16
CA SER A 354 8.15 1.56 -12.80
C SER A 354 8.10 2.70 -11.80
N ALA A 355 7.41 2.50 -10.67
CA ALA A 355 7.39 3.44 -9.56
C ALA A 355 8.74 3.51 -8.83
N TRP A 356 9.49 2.41 -8.82
CA TRP A 356 10.72 2.25 -8.05
C TRP A 356 11.87 1.65 -8.86
N VAL A 357 13.09 2.02 -8.51
CA VAL A 357 14.34 1.46 -9.06
C VAL A 357 14.73 0.19 -8.30
N ALA A 358 14.65 0.25 -6.98
CA ALA A 358 15.14 -0.78 -6.07
C ALA A 358 14.40 -0.71 -4.73
N TYR A 359 14.58 -1.72 -3.89
CA TYR A 359 14.26 -1.65 -2.48
C TYR A 359 15.37 -2.21 -1.60
N PHE A 360 15.38 -1.76 -0.35
CA PHE A 360 16.20 -2.31 0.74
C PHE A 360 15.26 -2.69 1.89
N LEU A 361 15.41 -3.90 2.41
CA LEU A 361 14.83 -4.30 3.69
C LEU A 361 15.89 -4.05 4.76
N LEU A 362 15.65 -3.02 5.57
CA LEU A 362 16.52 -2.65 6.69
C LEU A 362 15.94 -3.18 8.00
N PHE A 363 16.81 -3.46 8.96
CA PHE A 363 16.39 -3.79 10.31
C PHE A 363 17.25 -3.13 11.40
N SER A 364 16.62 -2.83 12.54
CA SER A 364 17.26 -2.25 13.71
C SER A 364 16.76 -2.92 14.98
N LYS A 365 17.71 -3.39 15.80
CA LYS A 365 17.44 -3.87 17.17
C LYS A 365 17.60 -2.75 18.22
N VAL A 366 17.91 -1.54 17.80
CA VAL A 366 18.13 -0.39 18.68
C VAL A 366 16.78 0.27 18.96
N ASP A 367 16.28 1.04 18.00
CA ASP A 367 14.95 1.63 18.01
C ASP A 367 14.51 1.96 16.57
N ARG A 368 13.28 2.46 16.45
CA ARG A 368 12.66 2.95 15.22
C ARG A 368 13.45 4.11 14.61
N ARG A 369 14.00 4.99 15.45
CA ARG A 369 14.70 6.18 14.98
C ARG A 369 15.99 5.83 14.25
N HIS A 370 16.77 4.91 14.80
CA HIS A 370 17.98 4.39 14.17
C HIS A 370 17.68 3.79 12.79
N LEU A 371 16.54 3.11 12.63
CA LEU A 371 16.09 2.59 11.35
C LEU A 371 15.77 3.69 10.33
N LEU A 372 15.05 4.73 10.76
CA LEU A 372 14.74 5.91 9.94
C LEU A 372 15.99 6.66 9.48
N GLU A 373 16.99 6.80 10.36
CA GLU A 373 18.28 7.41 10.05
C GLU A 373 19.03 6.60 8.97
N MET A 374 19.04 5.28 9.08
CA MET A 374 19.63 4.40 8.04
C MET A 374 18.87 4.49 6.71
N TYR A 375 17.53 4.48 6.74
CA TYR A 375 16.70 4.68 5.54
C TYR A 375 17.06 6.00 4.84
N HIS A 376 17.14 7.08 5.59
CA HIS A 376 17.43 8.40 5.02
C HIS A 376 18.79 8.43 4.32
N LEU A 377 19.81 7.81 4.93
CA LEU A 377 21.12 7.66 4.30
C LEU A 377 21.05 6.82 3.01
N VAL A 378 20.36 5.68 3.04
CA VAL A 378 20.16 4.82 1.85
C VAL A 378 19.48 5.61 0.73
N ALA A 379 18.42 6.36 1.02
CA ALA A 379 17.69 7.16 0.04
C ALA A 379 18.56 8.27 -0.57
N GLN A 380 19.31 9.01 0.27
CA GLN A 380 20.23 10.07 -0.19
C GLN A 380 21.34 9.53 -1.08
N VAL A 381 22.02 8.47 -0.64
CA VAL A 381 23.12 7.84 -1.39
C VAL A 381 22.60 7.25 -2.70
N SER A 382 21.47 6.54 -2.66
CA SER A 382 20.81 5.98 -3.84
C SER A 382 20.53 7.05 -4.89
N LYS A 383 19.91 8.16 -4.48
CA LYS A 383 19.60 9.26 -5.40
C LYS A 383 20.88 9.84 -6.02
N ARG A 384 21.91 10.11 -5.22
CA ARG A 384 23.19 10.65 -5.69
C ARG A 384 23.82 9.73 -6.73
N ILE A 385 23.91 8.42 -6.47
CA ILE A 385 24.49 7.46 -7.43
C ILE A 385 23.71 7.46 -8.74
N LEU A 386 22.36 7.49 -8.68
CA LEU A 386 21.53 7.57 -9.88
C LEU A 386 21.71 8.89 -10.66
N ASP A 387 21.95 10.00 -9.97
CA ASP A 387 22.24 11.29 -10.59
C ASP A 387 23.64 11.32 -11.24
N GLU A 388 24.65 10.74 -10.60
CA GLU A 388 26.03 10.66 -11.13
C GLU A 388 26.11 9.81 -12.41
N HIS A 389 25.26 8.80 -12.55
CA HIS A 389 25.21 7.91 -13.71
C HIS A 389 24.17 8.31 -14.76
N ALA A 390 23.66 9.55 -14.73
CA ALA A 390 22.58 10.03 -15.61
C ALA A 390 22.83 9.88 -17.12
N HIS A 391 24.07 9.63 -17.56
CA HIS A 391 24.45 9.51 -18.97
C HIS A 391 24.89 8.11 -19.40
N GLY A 392 24.75 7.07 -18.56
CA GLY A 392 25.08 5.69 -18.93
C GLY A 392 26.57 5.44 -19.26
N GLY A 393 27.47 6.31 -18.80
CA GLY A 393 28.92 6.17 -18.87
C GLY A 393 29.52 5.91 -17.48
N PRO A 394 30.76 5.36 -17.43
CA PRO A 394 31.26 4.50 -16.35
C PRO A 394 31.33 5.13 -14.97
#